data_AF-A0A534NTP8-F1
#
_entry.id   AF-A0A534NTP8-F1
#
_cell.length_a   1.000
_cell.length_b   1.000
_cell.length_c   1.000
_cell.angle_alpha   90.00
_cell.angle_beta   90.00
_cell.angle_gamma   90.00
#
_symmetry.space_group_name_H-M   'P 1'
#
loop_
_entity.id
_entity.type
_entity.pdbx_description
1 polymer ?
#
loop_
_entity_poly.entity_id
_entity_poly.type
_entity_poly.pdbx_seq_one_letter_code
_entity_poly.pdbx_strand_id
1 'polypeptide(L)'
;MTPNPPSSRGKLGRSRLGGVPTSLAPGHASAPRQLALDIAPPAAAPFREELLPGAVKIAGWLSPDAQRWLAAGFQEWALPPAGLRHPRVPSGHLMSVQSVCLGWHWEPYAYSKTADDTDGAPVKPLPAGLVAMARAAVADSFGPESAASYAPDAAIVNLYTAEAHLGLHLDGEEPSEAPVVTLSLGDTGVFRFAGVGRRNGPFTDVELRSGDLLVFGGPSRRIYHGVPKVLEGTAPEGIGLPPGRVSITLRETGL
;
A
#
# COMPACT_ATOMS: atom_id res chain seq x y z
N MET A 1 2.58 25.41 30.20
CA MET A 1 2.31 24.29 29.28
C MET A 1 2.35 23.01 30.09
N THR A 2 1.20 22.48 30.45
CA THR A 2 1.10 21.19 31.14
C THR A 2 1.34 20.07 30.13
N PRO A 3 2.24 19.10 30.41
CA PRO A 3 2.44 17.96 29.53
C PRO A 3 1.17 17.09 29.56
N ASN A 4 0.69 16.70 28.38
CA ASN A 4 -0.38 15.72 28.28
C ASN A 4 0.08 14.40 28.92
N PRO A 5 -0.77 13.74 29.71
CA PRO A 5 -0.44 12.44 30.27
C PRO A 5 -0.31 11.40 29.14
N PRO A 6 0.58 10.39 29.30
CA PRO A 6 0.68 9.31 28.34
C PRO A 6 -0.66 8.59 28.23
N SER A 7 -1.16 8.50 26.99
CA SER A 7 -2.31 7.66 26.65
C SER A 7 -2.02 6.22 27.09
N SER A 8 -2.86 5.70 27.98
CA SER A 8 -2.86 4.28 28.36
C SER A 8 -3.33 3.46 27.15
N ARG A 9 -2.40 3.09 26.27
CA ARG A 9 -2.62 1.97 25.35
C ARG A 9 -2.68 0.70 26.19
N GLY A 10 -3.87 0.36 26.69
CA GLY A 10 -4.20 -1.05 26.82
C GLY A 10 -3.93 -1.70 25.46
N LYS A 11 -3.19 -2.80 25.41
CA LYS A 11 -3.01 -3.58 24.17
C LYS A 11 -4.40 -3.82 23.59
N LEU A 12 -4.77 -3.06 22.56
CA LEU A 12 -6.01 -3.33 21.83
C LEU A 12 -5.83 -4.72 21.24
N GLY A 13 -6.61 -5.67 21.74
CA GLY A 13 -6.56 -7.05 21.30
C GLY A 13 -7.00 -7.18 19.84
N ARG A 14 -6.72 -8.34 19.25
CA ARG A 14 -7.21 -8.73 17.92
C ARG A 14 -8.73 -8.54 17.83
N SER A 15 -9.23 -8.14 16.66
CA SER A 15 -10.66 -7.99 16.42
C SER A 15 -11.35 -9.36 16.50
N ARG A 16 -12.32 -9.51 17.41
CA ARG A 16 -13.07 -10.78 17.56
C ARG A 16 -14.15 -11.01 16.50
N LEU A 17 -14.46 -9.97 15.71
CA LEU A 17 -15.58 -9.97 14.76
C LEU A 17 -15.16 -10.33 13.33
N GLY A 18 -13.85 -10.47 13.06
CA GLY A 18 -13.32 -10.79 11.73
C GLY A 18 -13.51 -9.68 10.68
N GLY A 19 -12.69 -9.72 9.64
CA GLY A 19 -12.92 -9.01 8.40
C GLY A 19 -14.06 -9.63 7.58
N VAL A 20 -14.41 -8.98 6.47
CA VAL A 20 -15.46 -9.45 5.55
C VAL A 20 -14.82 -9.75 4.19
N PRO A 21 -14.77 -11.02 3.74
CA PRO A 21 -14.30 -11.35 2.41
C PRO A 21 -15.07 -10.59 1.33
N THR A 22 -14.39 -10.26 0.24
CA THR A 22 -14.97 -9.53 -0.87
C THR A 22 -14.38 -10.05 -2.19
N SER A 23 -14.91 -9.56 -3.30
CA SER A 23 -14.45 -9.92 -4.64
C SER A 23 -14.27 -8.64 -5.44
N LEU A 24 -13.38 -8.69 -6.43
CA LEU A 24 -13.26 -7.60 -7.38
C LEU A 24 -14.60 -7.45 -8.12
N ALA A 25 -15.04 -6.21 -8.28
CA ALA A 25 -16.14 -5.94 -9.19
C ALA A 25 -15.75 -6.47 -10.58
N PRO A 26 -16.70 -7.03 -11.36
CA PRO A 26 -16.42 -7.47 -12.72
C PRO A 26 -15.81 -6.29 -13.48
N GLY A 27 -14.59 -6.46 -14.00
CA GLY A 27 -13.96 -5.42 -14.81
C GLY A 27 -14.88 -5.09 -15.97
N HIS A 28 -15.13 -3.80 -16.22
CA HIS A 28 -15.71 -3.42 -17.50
C HIS A 28 -14.75 -3.86 -18.58
N ALA A 29 -15.16 -4.86 -19.37
CA ALA A 29 -14.45 -5.26 -20.56
C ALA A 29 -14.28 -4.01 -21.42
N SER A 30 -13.05 -3.54 -21.53
CA SER A 30 -12.71 -2.59 -22.58
C SER A 30 -13.11 -3.25 -23.89
N ALA A 31 -14.04 -2.64 -24.63
CA ALA A 31 -14.43 -3.13 -25.94
C ALA A 31 -13.17 -3.30 -26.80
N PRO A 32 -13.06 -4.35 -27.63
CA PRO A 32 -11.91 -4.51 -28.52
C PRO A 32 -11.90 -3.32 -29.47
N ARG A 33 -11.06 -2.32 -29.17
CA ARG A 33 -10.76 -1.25 -30.10
C ARG A 33 -9.61 -1.72 -30.99
N GLN A 34 -9.77 -1.41 -32.26
CA GLN A 34 -8.75 -1.54 -33.30
C GLN A 34 -7.40 -1.08 -32.73
N LEU A 35 -6.34 -1.86 -32.95
CA LEU A 35 -4.96 -1.50 -32.58
C LEU A 35 -4.62 -0.15 -33.22
N ALA A 36 -4.94 0.93 -32.53
CA ALA A 36 -4.33 2.21 -32.80
C ALA A 36 -2.86 2.02 -32.45
N LEU A 37 -1.99 2.23 -33.43
CA LEU A 37 -0.57 2.49 -33.19
C LEU A 37 -0.48 3.86 -32.50
N ASP A 38 -1.01 3.93 -31.27
CA ASP A 38 -0.86 5.09 -30.43
C ASP A 38 0.59 5.09 -30.00
N ILE A 39 1.40 5.87 -30.72
CA ILE A 39 2.68 6.33 -30.24
C ILE A 39 2.34 7.23 -29.05
N ALA A 40 2.15 6.62 -27.88
CA ALA A 40 2.01 7.33 -26.64
C ALA A 40 3.21 8.29 -26.53
N PRO A 41 3.01 9.55 -26.13
CA PRO A 41 4.13 10.45 -25.90
C PRO A 41 5.12 9.76 -24.95
N PRO A 42 6.44 9.94 -25.15
CA PRO A 42 7.43 9.28 -24.32
C PRO A 42 7.11 9.57 -22.85
N ALA A 43 7.01 8.51 -22.06
CA ALA A 43 6.78 8.62 -20.63
C ALA A 43 7.82 9.60 -20.06
N ALA A 44 7.36 10.58 -19.28
CA ALA A 44 8.26 11.52 -18.64
C ALA A 44 9.29 10.74 -17.80
N ALA A 45 10.55 11.18 -17.84
CA ALA A 45 11.61 10.54 -17.08
C ALA A 45 11.24 10.52 -15.57
N PRO A 46 11.62 9.47 -14.83
CA PRO A 46 11.33 9.41 -13.40
C PRO A 46 11.90 10.61 -12.66
N PHE A 47 11.11 11.18 -11.74
CA PHE A 47 11.52 12.36 -10.96
C PHE A 47 11.51 12.04 -9.47
N ARG A 48 12.68 12.13 -8.84
CA ARG A 48 12.88 11.90 -7.40
C ARG A 48 12.68 13.20 -6.62
N GLU A 49 11.82 13.14 -5.61
CA GLU A 49 11.52 14.23 -4.70
C GLU A 49 11.66 13.75 -3.24
N GLU A 50 12.43 14.45 -2.42
CA GLU A 50 12.44 14.24 -0.98
C GLU A 50 11.34 15.11 -0.36
N LEU A 51 10.30 14.46 0.18
CA LEU A 51 9.11 15.12 0.73
C LEU A 51 9.37 15.60 2.16
N LEU A 52 10.07 14.78 2.94
CA LEU A 52 10.46 14.97 4.33
C LEU A 52 11.77 14.20 4.57
N PRO A 53 12.54 14.49 5.63
CA PRO A 53 13.69 13.67 5.99
C PRO A 53 13.33 12.18 6.10
N GLY A 54 13.92 11.36 5.24
CA GLY A 54 13.66 9.92 5.17
C GLY A 54 12.35 9.52 4.48
N ALA A 55 11.70 10.42 3.73
CA ALA A 55 10.53 10.10 2.90
C ALA A 55 10.73 10.64 1.47
N VAL A 56 10.76 9.73 0.51
CA VAL A 56 11.08 10.01 -0.89
C VAL A 56 9.94 9.51 -1.77
N LYS A 57 9.51 10.36 -2.72
CA LYS A 57 8.67 9.96 -3.84
C LYS A 57 9.52 9.89 -5.10
N ILE A 58 9.27 8.89 -5.95
CA ILE A 58 9.79 8.85 -7.32
C ILE A 58 8.61 8.75 -8.27
N ALA A 59 8.32 9.84 -8.99
CA ALA A 59 7.22 9.90 -9.95
C ALA A 59 7.53 9.03 -11.17
N GLY A 60 6.55 8.28 -11.67
CA GLY A 60 6.69 7.45 -12.87
C GLY A 60 7.78 6.36 -12.77
N TRP A 61 8.04 5.85 -11.56
CA TRP A 61 9.08 4.85 -11.30
C TRP A 61 8.77 3.49 -11.95
N LEU A 62 7.50 3.06 -11.94
CA LEU A 62 7.10 1.81 -12.59
C LEU A 62 6.92 2.01 -14.11
N SER A 63 7.62 1.19 -14.88
CA SER A 63 7.36 1.08 -16.32
C SER A 63 5.93 0.57 -16.58
N PRO A 64 5.36 0.85 -17.77
CA PRO A 64 4.05 0.32 -18.15
C PRO A 64 3.93 -1.20 -18.04
N ASP A 65 5.00 -1.95 -18.36
CA ASP A 65 5.03 -3.41 -18.19
C ASP A 65 4.99 -3.84 -16.72
N ALA A 66 5.73 -3.15 -15.86
CA ALA A 66 5.70 -3.42 -14.42
C ALA A 66 4.30 -3.14 -13.85
N GLN A 67 3.65 -2.06 -14.28
CA GLN A 67 2.28 -1.75 -13.88
C GLN A 67 1.29 -2.85 -14.30
N ARG A 68 1.39 -3.34 -15.54
CA ARG A 68 0.56 -4.46 -16.03
C ARG A 68 0.80 -5.76 -15.26
N TRP A 69 2.07 -6.07 -14.97
CA TRP A 69 2.42 -7.26 -14.20
C TRP A 69 1.83 -7.21 -12.79
N LEU A 70 1.94 -6.06 -12.11
CA LEU A 70 1.36 -5.86 -10.78
C LEU A 70 -0.17 -5.90 -10.81
N ALA A 71 -0.80 -5.34 -11.85
CA ALA A 71 -2.25 -5.39 -12.01
C ALA A 71 -2.77 -6.82 -12.18
N ALA A 72 -2.13 -7.62 -13.04
CA ALA A 72 -2.45 -9.04 -13.21
C ALA A 72 -2.22 -9.83 -11.90
N GLY A 73 -1.10 -9.58 -11.21
CA GLY A 73 -0.83 -10.17 -9.90
C GLY A 73 -1.91 -9.83 -8.88
N PHE A 74 -2.34 -8.56 -8.80
CA PHE A 74 -3.42 -8.15 -7.90
C PHE A 74 -4.74 -8.87 -8.20
N GLN A 75 -5.11 -9.02 -9.48
CA GLN A 75 -6.30 -9.77 -9.84
C GLN A 75 -6.25 -11.22 -9.34
N GLU A 76 -5.10 -11.88 -9.46
CA GLU A 76 -4.89 -13.24 -8.94
C GLU A 76 -4.93 -13.28 -7.41
N TRP A 77 -4.22 -12.37 -6.74
CA TRP A 77 -4.16 -12.33 -5.29
C TRP A 77 -5.51 -11.99 -4.66
N ALA A 78 -6.38 -11.24 -5.35
CA ALA A 78 -7.70 -10.93 -4.83
C ALA A 78 -8.62 -12.15 -4.70
N LEU A 79 -8.34 -13.25 -5.42
CA LEU A 79 -9.15 -14.46 -5.40
C LEU A 79 -8.97 -15.29 -4.11
N PRO A 80 -10.04 -15.93 -3.60
CA PRO A 80 -9.93 -16.88 -2.51
C PRO A 80 -9.10 -18.11 -2.94
N PRO A 81 -8.47 -18.84 -1.99
CA PRO A 81 -8.49 -18.62 -0.53
C PRO A 81 -7.54 -17.49 -0.07
N ALA A 82 -7.68 -16.96 1.15
CA ALA A 82 -6.91 -15.82 1.67
C ALA A 82 -6.94 -14.61 0.70
N GLY A 83 -8.12 -14.35 0.13
CA GLY A 83 -8.35 -13.34 -0.89
C GLY A 83 -8.61 -11.94 -0.32
N LEU A 84 -9.17 -11.09 -1.17
CA LEU A 84 -9.50 -9.71 -0.83
C LEU A 84 -10.56 -9.66 0.28
N ARG A 85 -10.44 -8.70 1.19
CA ARG A 85 -11.41 -8.49 2.27
C ARG A 85 -11.48 -7.05 2.72
N HIS A 86 -12.55 -6.66 3.40
CA HIS A 86 -12.57 -5.49 4.26
C HIS A 86 -12.07 -5.86 5.66
N PRO A 87 -10.93 -5.34 6.13
CA PRO A 87 -10.49 -5.56 7.51
C PRO A 87 -11.43 -4.87 8.51
N ARG A 88 -11.53 -5.41 9.72
CA ARG A 88 -12.36 -4.83 10.79
C ARG A 88 -11.51 -4.51 12.00
N VAL A 89 -11.41 -3.22 12.32
CA VAL A 89 -10.63 -2.77 13.49
C VAL A 89 -11.32 -3.13 14.81
N PRO A 90 -10.60 -3.19 15.95
CA PRO A 90 -11.17 -3.67 17.22
C PRO A 90 -12.33 -2.84 17.79
N SER A 91 -12.53 -1.59 17.33
CA SER A 91 -13.74 -0.82 17.64
C SER A 91 -15.00 -1.36 16.96
N GLY A 92 -14.88 -2.38 16.12
CA GLY A 92 -15.97 -2.99 15.34
C GLY A 92 -16.17 -2.35 13.97
N HIS A 93 -15.53 -1.20 13.69
CA HIS A 93 -15.64 -0.50 12.42
C HIS A 93 -15.03 -1.32 11.28
N LEU A 94 -15.80 -1.51 10.21
CA LEU A 94 -15.37 -2.16 8.99
C LEU A 94 -14.68 -1.12 8.10
N MET A 95 -13.44 -1.37 7.70
CA MET A 95 -12.69 -0.43 6.86
C MET A 95 -13.29 -0.42 5.45
N SER A 96 -13.43 0.78 4.86
CA SER A 96 -13.88 0.93 3.47
C SER A 96 -12.84 0.44 2.45
N VAL A 97 -11.57 0.45 2.84
CA VAL A 97 -10.46 -0.14 2.07
C VAL A 97 -10.60 -1.66 2.03
N GLN A 98 -10.36 -2.24 0.87
CA GLN A 98 -10.24 -3.68 0.69
C GLN A 98 -8.76 -4.05 0.68
N SER A 99 -8.37 -5.14 1.34
CA SER A 99 -6.97 -5.55 1.50
C SER A 99 -6.79 -7.04 1.25
N VAL A 100 -5.69 -7.40 0.59
CA VAL A 100 -5.14 -8.76 0.56
C VAL A 100 -3.68 -8.73 1.01
N CYS A 101 -3.25 -9.77 1.71
CA CYS A 101 -1.92 -9.85 2.30
C CYS A 101 -1.09 -10.95 1.64
N LEU A 102 0.21 -10.70 1.48
CA LEU A 102 1.19 -11.62 0.90
C LEU A 102 2.37 -11.80 1.87
N GLY A 103 2.89 -13.02 2.01
CA GLY A 103 4.01 -13.39 2.88
C GLY A 103 3.66 -13.47 4.37
N TRP A 104 3.03 -12.42 4.89
CA TRP A 104 2.41 -12.37 6.22
C TRP A 104 1.04 -11.74 6.13
N HIS A 105 0.07 -12.35 6.82
CA HIS A 105 -1.29 -11.82 6.94
C HIS A 105 -1.32 -10.76 8.03
N TRP A 106 -1.53 -9.51 7.64
CA TRP A 106 -1.82 -8.45 8.61
C TRP A 106 -3.29 -8.51 9.00
N GLU A 107 -3.57 -8.61 10.27
CA GLU A 107 -4.85 -8.22 10.86
C GLU A 107 -4.59 -7.06 11.84
N PRO A 108 -5.60 -6.26 12.24
CA PRO A 108 -5.38 -5.14 13.13
C PRO A 108 -4.55 -5.51 14.37
N TYR A 109 -3.35 -4.94 14.43
CA TYR A 109 -2.34 -5.10 15.48
C TYR A 109 -1.54 -6.41 15.52
N ALA A 110 -1.63 -7.28 14.51
CA ALA A 110 -0.88 -8.53 14.47
C ALA A 110 -0.54 -9.00 13.05
N TYR A 111 0.54 -9.77 12.95
CA TYR A 111 0.87 -10.57 11.77
C TYR A 111 0.68 -12.05 12.06
N SER A 112 0.22 -12.79 11.06
CA SER A 112 -0.02 -14.24 11.11
C SER A 112 0.39 -14.90 9.79
N LYS A 113 0.56 -16.23 9.80
CA LYS A 113 0.74 -17.03 8.57
C LYS A 113 -0.57 -17.53 7.98
N THR A 114 -1.69 -17.20 8.61
CA THR A 114 -3.04 -17.57 8.20
C THR A 114 -3.94 -16.35 8.16
N ALA A 115 -4.96 -16.38 7.30
CA ALA A 115 -5.97 -15.36 7.15
C ALA A 115 -7.02 -15.42 8.27
N ASP A 116 -6.55 -15.25 9.51
CA ASP A 116 -7.27 -15.50 10.77
C ASP A 116 -8.58 -14.72 10.89
N ASP A 117 -8.64 -13.53 10.29
CA ASP A 117 -9.82 -12.67 10.31
C ASP A 117 -10.81 -12.96 9.17
N THR A 118 -10.60 -14.01 8.35
CA THR A 118 -11.51 -14.39 7.26
C THR A 118 -11.72 -15.90 7.13
N ASP A 119 -11.06 -16.55 6.16
CA ASP A 119 -11.29 -17.96 5.82
C ASP A 119 -10.30 -18.92 6.50
N GLY A 120 -9.35 -18.39 7.27
CA GLY A 120 -8.35 -19.16 8.01
C GLY A 120 -7.32 -19.86 7.12
N ALA A 121 -7.33 -19.63 5.81
CA ALA A 121 -6.38 -20.26 4.90
C ALA A 121 -4.97 -19.71 5.10
N PRO A 122 -3.91 -20.45 4.69
CA PRO A 122 -2.55 -19.91 4.67
C PRO A 122 -2.48 -18.62 3.84
N VAL A 123 -1.72 -17.63 4.34
CA VAL A 123 -1.45 -16.41 3.58
C VAL A 123 -0.73 -16.76 2.27
N LYS A 124 -1.08 -16.04 1.19
CA LYS A 124 -0.41 -16.23 -0.10
C LYS A 124 1.08 -15.92 0.02
N PRO A 125 1.96 -16.60 -0.73
CA PRO A 125 3.39 -16.30 -0.70
C PRO A 125 3.65 -14.89 -1.22
N LEU A 126 4.71 -14.24 -0.72
CA LEU A 126 5.22 -13.00 -1.30
C LEU A 126 6.00 -13.32 -2.58
N PRO A 127 5.58 -12.82 -3.77
CA PRO A 127 6.29 -13.07 -5.02
C PRO A 127 7.73 -12.51 -5.01
N ALA A 128 8.69 -13.28 -5.51
CA ALA A 128 10.08 -12.85 -5.60
C ALA A 128 10.27 -11.57 -6.43
N GLY A 129 9.44 -11.37 -7.47
CA GLY A 129 9.44 -10.14 -8.26
C GLY A 129 9.08 -8.90 -7.43
N LEU A 130 8.15 -9.02 -6.48
CA LEU A 130 7.79 -7.95 -5.56
C LEU A 130 8.93 -7.65 -4.58
N VAL A 131 9.63 -8.67 -4.07
CA VAL A 131 10.84 -8.51 -3.24
C VAL A 131 11.93 -7.77 -4.00
N ALA A 132 12.18 -8.13 -5.26
CA ALA A 132 13.17 -7.48 -6.10
C ALA A 132 12.81 -6.01 -6.38
N MET A 133 11.54 -5.72 -6.69
CA MET A 133 11.06 -4.34 -6.87
C MET A 133 11.24 -3.50 -5.60
N ALA A 134 10.93 -4.05 -4.43
CA ALA A 134 11.07 -3.32 -3.17
C ALA A 134 12.53 -3.02 -2.81
N ARG A 135 13.47 -3.94 -3.10
CA ARG A 135 14.91 -3.69 -2.98
C ARG A 135 15.37 -2.58 -3.93
N ALA A 136 14.94 -2.62 -5.20
CA ALA A 136 15.24 -1.57 -6.16
C ALA A 136 14.68 -0.21 -5.71
N ALA A 137 13.44 -0.18 -5.21
CA ALA A 137 12.81 1.03 -4.68
C ALA A 137 13.60 1.65 -3.51
N VAL A 138 14.10 0.84 -2.58
CA VAL A 138 14.97 1.31 -1.49
C VAL A 138 16.32 1.80 -2.04
N ALA A 139 16.91 1.09 -3.00
CA ALA A 139 18.17 1.50 -3.63
C ALA A 139 18.05 2.88 -4.30
N ASP A 140 16.99 3.10 -5.06
CA ASP A 140 16.76 4.37 -5.77
C ASP A 140 16.37 5.52 -4.82
N SER A 141 15.80 5.19 -3.65
CA SER A 141 15.37 6.19 -2.67
C SER A 141 16.49 6.61 -1.72
N PHE A 142 17.24 5.64 -1.18
CA PHE A 142 18.20 5.83 -0.09
C PHE A 142 19.62 5.32 -0.40
N GLY A 143 19.86 4.80 -1.61
CA GLY A 143 21.16 4.29 -2.05
C GLY A 143 21.28 2.76 -1.93
N PRO A 144 22.20 2.16 -2.71
CA PRO A 144 22.32 0.70 -2.85
C PRO A 144 22.69 -0.01 -1.55
N GLU A 145 23.42 0.66 -0.65
CA GLU A 145 23.80 0.10 0.65
C GLU A 145 22.58 -0.18 1.54
N SER A 146 21.57 0.71 1.50
CA SER A 146 20.32 0.52 2.25
C SER A 146 19.48 -0.64 1.70
N ALA A 147 19.59 -0.94 0.41
CA ALA A 147 18.89 -2.06 -0.21
C ALA A 147 19.53 -3.41 0.10
N ALA A 148 20.84 -3.46 0.37
CA ALA A 148 21.56 -4.70 0.61
C ALA A 148 21.09 -5.42 1.88
N SER A 149 20.72 -4.67 2.92
CA SER A 149 20.17 -5.21 4.17
C SER A 149 18.64 -5.36 4.16
N TYR A 150 17.95 -4.79 3.16
CA TYR A 150 16.49 -4.81 3.11
C TYR A 150 15.95 -6.17 2.65
N ALA A 151 15.16 -6.82 3.50
CA ALA A 151 14.60 -8.14 3.28
C ALA A 151 13.08 -8.14 3.49
N PRO A 152 12.30 -7.49 2.60
CA PRO A 152 10.85 -7.45 2.75
C PRO A 152 10.26 -8.86 2.64
N ASP A 153 9.39 -9.18 3.58
CA ASP A 153 8.78 -10.50 3.76
C ASP A 153 7.24 -10.42 3.85
N ALA A 154 6.69 -9.20 3.84
CA ALA A 154 5.26 -8.95 3.82
C ALA A 154 4.89 -7.90 2.78
N ALA A 155 3.70 -8.04 2.19
CA ALA A 155 3.04 -6.96 1.46
C ALA A 155 1.55 -6.91 1.80
N ILE A 156 1.03 -5.69 1.98
CA ILE A 156 -0.40 -5.42 2.06
C ILE A 156 -0.81 -4.73 0.76
N VAL A 157 -1.69 -5.37 0.00
CA VAL A 157 -2.23 -4.83 -1.24
C VAL A 157 -3.63 -4.30 -0.97
N ASN A 158 -3.78 -2.98 -1.07
CA ASN A 158 -5.01 -2.28 -0.77
C ASN A 158 -5.69 -1.80 -2.05
N LEU A 159 -6.98 -2.06 -2.19
CA LEU A 159 -7.87 -1.46 -3.19
C LEU A 159 -8.74 -0.41 -2.52
N TYR A 160 -8.73 0.79 -3.11
CA TYR A 160 -9.53 1.93 -2.69
C TYR A 160 -10.51 2.28 -3.82
N THR A 161 -11.81 2.24 -3.54
CA THR A 161 -12.82 2.91 -4.37
C THR A 161 -12.75 4.43 -4.17
N ALA A 162 -13.55 5.20 -4.91
CA ALA A 162 -13.59 6.66 -4.80
C ALA A 162 -13.97 7.15 -3.38
N GLU A 163 -14.79 6.39 -2.66
CA GLU A 163 -15.25 6.69 -1.31
C GLU A 163 -14.34 6.12 -0.22
N ALA A 164 -13.46 5.19 -0.59
CA ALA A 164 -12.55 4.55 0.34
C ALA A 164 -11.48 5.53 0.81
N HIS A 165 -11.18 5.47 2.10
CA HIS A 165 -10.17 6.30 2.73
C HIS A 165 -9.53 5.53 3.86
N LEU A 166 -8.30 5.90 4.20
CA LEU A 166 -7.56 5.35 5.31
C LEU A 166 -7.16 6.46 6.27
N GLY A 167 -7.74 6.43 7.47
CA GLY A 167 -7.43 7.40 8.51
C GLY A 167 -5.95 7.37 8.93
N LEU A 168 -5.54 8.38 9.68
CA LEU A 168 -4.15 8.47 10.16
C LEU A 168 -3.80 7.27 11.03
N HIS A 169 -2.81 6.49 10.62
CA HIS A 169 -2.30 5.31 11.31
C HIS A 169 -0.78 5.30 11.28
N LEU A 170 -0.22 4.33 11.98
CA LEU A 170 1.21 4.05 12.03
C LEU A 170 1.39 2.63 11.53
N ASP A 171 2.40 2.42 10.68
CA ASP A 171 2.91 1.07 10.40
C ASP A 171 3.82 0.68 11.57
N GLY A 172 3.19 0.16 12.62
CA GLY A 172 3.72 0.08 13.98
C GLY A 172 3.88 -1.33 14.52
N GLU A 173 3.34 -2.32 13.82
CA GLU A 173 3.24 -3.71 14.27
C GLU A 173 4.50 -4.52 13.97
N GLU A 174 5.35 -4.06 13.05
CA GLU A 174 6.62 -4.70 12.73
C GLU A 174 7.70 -4.34 13.77
N PRO A 175 8.41 -5.32 14.35
CA PRO A 175 9.66 -5.09 15.06
C PRO A 175 10.75 -4.40 14.21
N SER A 176 10.80 -4.65 12.90
CA SER A 176 11.83 -4.08 12.03
C SER A 176 11.65 -2.57 11.81
N GLU A 177 12.78 -1.85 11.81
CA GLU A 177 12.87 -0.42 11.47
C GLU A 177 13.18 -0.18 9.99
N ALA A 178 13.22 -1.25 9.17
CA ALA A 178 13.46 -1.15 7.74
C ALA A 178 12.37 -0.31 7.04
N PRO A 179 12.69 0.37 5.91
CA PRO A 179 11.74 1.23 5.22
C PRO A 179 10.43 0.55 4.79
N VAL A 180 9.38 1.37 4.68
CA VAL A 180 8.12 1.00 4.03
C VAL A 180 8.16 1.46 2.58
N VAL A 181 7.91 0.54 1.66
CA VAL A 181 7.83 0.80 0.21
C VAL A 181 6.38 0.74 -0.23
N THR A 182 5.88 1.76 -0.94
CA THR A 182 4.52 1.79 -1.49
C THR A 182 4.56 2.04 -2.99
N LEU A 183 4.05 1.09 -3.76
CA LEU A 183 3.82 1.19 -5.20
C LEU A 183 2.36 1.59 -5.46
N SER A 184 2.11 2.55 -6.35
CA SER A 184 0.75 3.02 -6.66
C SER A 184 0.34 2.69 -8.09
N LEU A 185 -0.89 2.22 -8.28
CA LEU A 185 -1.50 1.88 -9.57
C LEU A 185 -2.95 2.38 -9.63
N GLY A 186 -3.43 2.70 -10.83
CA GLY A 186 -4.80 3.14 -11.04
C GLY A 186 -5.01 4.60 -10.66
N ASP A 187 -6.14 4.90 -10.02
CA ASP A 187 -6.51 6.28 -9.68
C ASP A 187 -5.50 6.92 -8.70
N THR A 188 -5.36 8.24 -8.83
CA THR A 188 -4.46 9.06 -8.02
C THR A 188 -4.95 9.09 -6.58
N GLY A 189 -4.08 8.73 -5.65
CA GLY A 189 -4.34 8.82 -4.21
C GLY A 189 -3.69 10.05 -3.62
N VAL A 190 -4.41 10.80 -2.78
CA VAL A 190 -3.80 11.78 -1.90
C VAL A 190 -3.27 11.03 -0.68
N PHE A 191 -1.95 10.97 -0.54
CA PHE A 191 -1.28 10.42 0.63
C PHE A 191 -0.91 11.55 1.58
N ARG A 192 -1.24 11.40 2.87
CA ARG A 192 -1.06 12.43 3.89
C ARG A 192 -0.05 11.98 4.92
N PHE A 193 0.99 12.76 5.13
CA PHE A 193 1.83 12.70 6.32
C PHE A 193 1.32 13.68 7.38
N ALA A 194 1.15 13.21 8.61
CA ALA A 194 0.95 14.07 9.77
C ALA A 194 2.27 14.40 10.45
N GLY A 195 2.88 13.43 11.13
CA GLY A 195 4.20 13.59 11.71
C GLY A 195 4.56 12.44 12.66
N VAL A 196 5.81 12.39 13.09
CA VAL A 196 6.26 11.40 14.07
C VAL A 196 5.70 11.77 15.45
N GLY A 197 4.98 10.85 16.08
CA GLY A 197 4.38 11.09 17.41
C GLY A 197 3.19 12.06 17.43
N ARG A 198 2.73 12.60 16.30
CA ARG A 198 1.57 13.50 16.21
C ARG A 198 0.57 13.08 15.14
N ARG A 199 -0.72 13.31 15.40
CA ARG A 199 -1.85 13.00 14.49
C ARG A 199 -2.60 14.23 14.00
N ASN A 200 -2.10 15.43 14.33
CA ASN A 200 -2.67 16.72 13.94
C ASN A 200 -1.72 17.46 12.99
N GLY A 201 -2.23 18.56 12.42
CA GLY A 201 -1.50 19.37 11.47
C GLY A 201 -0.28 20.09 12.07
N PRO A 202 0.58 20.67 11.23
CA PRO A 202 0.46 20.74 9.77
C PRO A 202 0.66 19.36 9.11
N PHE A 203 -0.09 19.15 8.03
CA PHE A 203 -0.04 17.95 7.20
C PHE A 203 0.79 18.22 5.94
N THR A 204 1.50 17.20 5.45
CA THR A 204 2.11 17.19 4.12
C THR A 204 1.33 16.21 3.25
N ASP A 205 0.60 16.72 2.27
CA ASP A 205 -0.16 15.92 1.32
C ASP A 205 0.62 15.79 0.01
N VAL A 206 0.65 14.59 -0.55
CA VAL A 206 1.30 14.26 -1.82
C VAL A 206 0.36 13.44 -2.68
N GLU A 207 0.24 13.81 -3.96
CA GLU A 207 -0.44 12.97 -4.95
C GLU A 207 0.45 11.81 -5.36
N LEU A 208 -0.07 10.59 -5.27
CA LEU A 208 0.55 9.38 -5.80
C LEU A 208 -0.27 8.89 -6.98
N ARG A 209 0.27 9.05 -8.19
CA ARG A 209 -0.35 8.66 -9.46
C ARG A 209 0.00 7.22 -9.80
N SER A 210 -0.67 6.65 -10.79
CA SER A 210 -0.29 5.33 -11.31
C SER A 210 1.16 5.33 -11.78
N GLY A 211 1.93 4.39 -11.26
CA GLY A 211 3.36 4.25 -11.53
C GLY A 211 4.28 4.95 -10.54
N ASP A 212 3.75 5.75 -9.62
CA ASP A 212 4.56 6.42 -8.61
C ASP A 212 5.01 5.45 -7.51
N LEU A 213 6.23 5.70 -7.03
CA LEU A 213 6.83 5.07 -5.86
C LEU A 213 6.85 6.06 -4.70
N LEU A 214 6.51 5.57 -3.50
CA LEU A 214 6.77 6.25 -2.23
C LEU A 214 7.56 5.33 -1.31
N VAL A 215 8.67 5.81 -0.76
CA VAL A 215 9.45 5.09 0.26
C VAL A 215 9.64 5.99 1.47
N PHE A 216 9.31 5.50 2.66
CA PHE A 216 9.59 6.20 3.90
C PHE A 216 10.24 5.28 4.94
N GLY A 217 11.31 5.78 5.56
CA GLY A 217 12.15 5.06 6.52
C GLY A 217 12.91 6.02 7.42
N GLY A 218 13.87 5.52 8.19
CA GLY A 218 14.71 6.33 9.08
C GLY A 218 13.87 7.29 9.95
N PRO A 219 14.12 8.62 9.92
CA PRO A 219 13.34 9.59 10.70
C PRO A 219 11.83 9.54 10.46
N SER A 220 11.40 9.13 9.27
CA SER A 220 9.99 9.02 8.89
C SER A 220 9.45 7.59 8.97
N ARG A 221 10.22 6.58 9.42
CA ARG A 221 9.75 5.18 9.50
C ARG A 221 8.50 5.03 10.34
N ARG A 222 8.40 5.81 11.42
CA ARG A 222 7.29 5.81 12.38
C ARG A 222 6.44 7.08 12.28
N ILE A 223 6.21 7.56 11.05
CA ILE A 223 5.36 8.71 10.78
C ILE A 223 3.87 8.32 10.74
N TYR A 224 3.01 9.11 11.40
CA TYR A 224 1.58 8.96 11.19
C TYR A 224 1.21 9.40 9.78
N HIS A 225 0.49 8.55 9.06
CA HIS A 225 0.11 8.81 7.69
C HIS A 225 -1.25 8.19 7.34
N GLY A 226 -1.82 8.54 6.20
CA GLY A 226 -3.10 8.01 5.73
C GLY A 226 -3.39 8.36 4.28
N VAL A 227 -4.55 7.94 3.81
CA VAL A 227 -5.05 8.21 2.45
C VAL A 227 -6.42 8.88 2.59
N PRO A 228 -6.48 10.23 2.70
CA PRO A 228 -7.75 10.94 2.86
C PRO A 228 -8.66 10.87 1.64
N LYS A 229 -8.13 10.69 0.42
CA LYS A 229 -8.91 10.80 -0.81
C LYS A 229 -8.30 10.00 -1.97
N VAL A 230 -9.16 9.44 -2.80
CA VAL A 230 -8.85 8.95 -4.16
C VAL A 230 -9.52 9.87 -5.19
N LEU A 231 -8.81 10.20 -6.26
CA LEU A 231 -9.31 11.01 -7.37
C LEU A 231 -9.78 10.10 -8.50
N GLU A 232 -11.09 9.88 -8.57
CA GLU A 232 -11.71 9.00 -9.58
C GLU A 232 -11.43 9.46 -11.01
N GLY A 233 -11.26 8.49 -11.92
CA GLY A 233 -11.12 8.74 -13.36
C GLY A 233 -9.74 9.29 -13.75
N THR A 234 -8.72 9.06 -12.92
CA THR A 234 -7.34 9.48 -13.18
C THR A 234 -6.41 8.30 -13.51
N ALA A 235 -6.91 7.07 -13.42
CA ALA A 235 -6.20 5.87 -13.84
C ALA A 235 -5.83 5.91 -15.34
N PRO A 236 -4.61 5.50 -15.72
CA PRO A 236 -4.27 5.28 -17.13
C PRO A 236 -5.16 4.21 -17.77
N GLU A 237 -5.54 4.43 -19.02
CA GLU A 237 -6.28 3.44 -19.80
C GLU A 237 -5.46 2.14 -19.97
N GLY A 238 -6.16 1.00 -20.03
CA GLY A 238 -5.53 -0.29 -20.35
C GLY A 238 -4.63 -0.89 -19.28
N ILE A 239 -4.58 -0.34 -18.05
CA ILE A 239 -3.80 -0.90 -16.94
C ILE A 239 -4.34 -2.25 -16.43
N GLY A 240 -5.61 -2.56 -16.73
CA GLY A 240 -6.22 -3.84 -16.34
C GLY A 240 -6.60 -3.91 -14.86
N LEU A 241 -6.88 -2.79 -14.21
CA LEU A 241 -7.38 -2.76 -12.83
C LEU A 241 -8.90 -2.49 -12.81
N PRO A 242 -9.61 -2.93 -11.76
CA PRO A 242 -10.94 -2.39 -11.47
C PRO A 242 -10.87 -0.87 -11.22
N PRO A 243 -11.98 -0.14 -11.32
CA PRO A 243 -12.03 1.27 -10.95
C PRO A 243 -11.49 1.51 -9.54
N GLY A 244 -10.74 2.59 -9.37
CA GLY A 244 -10.10 2.94 -8.11
C GLY A 244 -8.58 2.85 -8.14
N ARG A 245 -8.00 2.88 -6.93
CA ARG A 245 -6.56 2.88 -6.68
C ARG A 245 -6.13 1.58 -6.04
N VAL A 246 -5.06 0.98 -6.55
CA VAL A 246 -4.35 -0.09 -5.88
C VAL A 246 -3.03 0.44 -5.32
N SER A 247 -2.76 0.14 -4.05
CA SER A 247 -1.42 0.31 -3.47
C SER A 247 -0.86 -0.99 -2.97
N ILE A 248 0.38 -1.28 -3.33
CA ILE A 248 1.13 -2.44 -2.84
C ILE A 248 2.18 -1.91 -1.87
N THR A 249 1.98 -2.16 -0.58
CA THR A 249 2.87 -1.69 0.48
C THR A 249 3.70 -2.84 1.02
N LEU A 250 5.01 -2.82 0.73
CA LEU A 250 5.97 -3.84 1.15
C LEU A 250 6.68 -3.42 2.43
N ARG A 251 6.89 -4.43 3.29
CA ARG A 251 7.44 -4.27 4.63
C ARG A 251 8.35 -5.45 4.94
N GLU A 252 9.32 -5.18 5.79
CA GLU A 252 10.05 -6.21 6.51
C GLU A 252 9.46 -6.27 7.91
N THR A 253 8.94 -7.43 8.32
CA THR A 253 8.30 -7.58 9.62
C THR A 253 9.33 -7.73 10.73
N GLY A 254 10.40 -8.49 10.49
CA GLY A 254 11.37 -8.88 11.53
C GLY A 254 10.86 -10.00 12.45
N LEU A 255 9.88 -10.79 11.98
CA LEU A 255 9.26 -11.92 12.69
C LEU A 255 9.81 -13.29 12.25
#